data_AF-A0A7C2I249-F1
#
_entry.id   AF-A0A7C2I249-F1
#
_cell.length_a   1.000
_cell.length_b   1.000
_cell.length_c   1.000
_cell.angle_alpha   90.00
_cell.angle_beta   90.00
_cell.angle_gamma   90.00
#
_symmetry.space_group_name_H-M   'P 1'
#
loop_
_entity.id
_entity.type
_entity.pdbx_description
1 polymer ?
#
loop_
_entity_poly.entity_id
_entity_poly.type
_entity_poly.pdbx_seq_one_letter_code
_entity_poly.pdbx_strand_id
1 'polypeptide(L)'
;MYVEITCSYIPLEIILAAGLAPRRLLPPPAREAGLLPGNFCSYARACLSFREEAPVVFASCCDALRRCYDVRRAAGDAVFILDLPRQADSAGVLRYRDELIKMGQWLQDLTTRPVSEEGLARAIQTYRRIRSEMAALRKLTGSGSKYYQVLAQALAVSPDEALAIQKRALGDARKKHGRHGPPGKGVLIAGTILPDPDIFTLFEEVGVFIIHADFCLGERFFPDVFIPDYSNRDENPSFSA
;
A
#
# COMPACT_ATOMS: atom_id res chain seq x y z
N MET A 1 -2.96 -9.76 14.97
CA MET A 1 -3.97 -10.04 13.92
C MET A 1 -3.68 -9.14 12.72
N TYR A 2 -3.78 -9.67 11.51
CA TYR A 2 -3.62 -8.90 10.29
C TYR A 2 -4.94 -8.28 9.84
N VAL A 3 -4.86 -7.15 9.14
CA VAL A 3 -5.93 -6.61 8.29
C VAL A 3 -5.40 -6.45 6.89
N GLU A 4 -6.10 -7.01 5.91
CA GLU A 4 -5.72 -6.93 4.51
C GLU A 4 -6.17 -5.62 3.88
N ILE A 5 -5.34 -5.07 3.00
CA ILE A 5 -5.65 -3.86 2.24
C ILE A 5 -5.48 -4.09 0.74
N THR A 6 -6.42 -3.58 -0.06
CA THR A 6 -6.44 -3.78 -1.52
C THR A 6 -6.08 -2.54 -2.33
N CYS A 7 -5.83 -1.40 -1.68
CA CYS A 7 -5.51 -0.13 -2.34
C CYS A 7 -4.39 0.63 -1.61
N SER A 8 -3.56 1.38 -2.36
CA SER A 8 -2.49 2.22 -1.81
C SER A 8 -3.02 3.47 -1.10
N TYR A 9 -4.27 3.84 -1.35
CA TYR A 9 -4.92 4.97 -0.70
C TYR A 9 -5.45 4.66 0.71
N ILE A 10 -5.42 3.40 1.14
CA ILE A 10 -5.86 3.02 2.50
C ILE A 10 -4.75 3.41 3.48
N PRO A 11 -5.03 4.26 4.50
CA PRO A 11 -4.02 4.71 5.43
C PRO A 11 -3.67 3.62 6.44
N LEU A 12 -2.51 3.02 6.25
CA LEU A 12 -1.99 1.93 7.07
C LEU A 12 -1.79 2.35 8.54
N GLU A 13 -1.53 3.64 8.75
CA GLU A 13 -1.34 4.25 10.05
C GLU A 13 -2.54 4.05 10.99
N ILE A 14 -3.76 4.14 10.47
CA ILE A 14 -4.98 3.98 11.29
C ILE A 14 -5.15 2.51 11.71
N ILE A 15 -4.85 1.57 10.82
CA ILE A 15 -4.88 0.12 11.11
C ILE A 15 -3.87 -0.21 12.21
N LEU A 16 -2.63 0.30 12.09
CA LEU A 16 -1.59 0.10 13.07
C LEU A 16 -1.92 0.74 14.43
N ALA A 17 -2.50 1.95 14.41
CA ALA A 17 -2.93 2.64 15.62
C ALA A 17 -4.05 1.90 16.37
N ALA A 18 -4.90 1.15 15.66
CA ALA A 18 -5.89 0.24 16.24
C ALA A 18 -5.29 -1.05 16.83
N GLY A 19 -3.97 -1.23 16.77
CA GLY A 19 -3.26 -2.40 17.28
C GLY A 19 -3.25 -3.60 16.32
N LEU A 20 -3.50 -3.37 15.03
CA LEU A 20 -3.54 -4.39 13.98
C LEU A 20 -2.35 -4.26 13.04
N ALA A 21 -1.93 -5.35 12.42
CA ALA A 21 -0.89 -5.31 11.40
C ALA A 21 -1.54 -5.18 10.01
N PRO A 22 -1.40 -4.06 9.30
CA PRO A 22 -1.87 -4.00 7.92
C PRO A 22 -0.96 -4.82 7.01
N ARG A 23 -1.53 -5.52 6.03
CA ARG A 23 -0.78 -6.18 4.96
C ARG A 23 -1.48 -5.99 3.62
N ARG A 24 -0.70 -5.84 2.57
CA ARG A 24 -1.17 -5.79 1.19
C ARG A 24 -1.65 -7.17 0.77
N LEU A 25 -2.88 -7.24 0.28
CA LEU A 25 -3.41 -8.46 -0.34
C LEU A 25 -2.73 -8.65 -1.70
N LEU A 26 -1.78 -9.56 -1.79
CA LEU A 26 -1.05 -9.94 -3.00
C LEU A 26 -1.31 -11.43 -3.31
N PRO A 27 -2.52 -11.76 -3.79
CA PRO A 27 -2.92 -13.13 -4.03
C PRO A 27 -2.23 -13.71 -5.27
N PRO A 28 -2.03 -15.04 -5.34
CA PRO A 28 -1.59 -15.68 -6.57
C PRO A 28 -2.63 -15.48 -7.69
N PRO A 29 -2.25 -15.65 -8.97
CA PRO A 29 -3.18 -15.55 -10.09
C PRO A 29 -4.41 -16.44 -9.90
N ALA A 30 -5.59 -15.90 -10.21
CA ALA A 30 -6.85 -16.65 -10.13
C ALA A 30 -6.82 -17.84 -11.11
N ARG A 31 -7.01 -19.06 -10.59
CA ARG A 31 -6.99 -20.30 -11.39
C ARG A 31 -8.29 -20.55 -12.17
N GLU A 32 -9.41 -19.94 -11.78
CA GLU A 32 -10.74 -20.26 -12.33
C GLU A 32 -11.54 -19.00 -12.71
N ALA A 33 -12.60 -19.18 -13.49
CA ALA A 33 -13.67 -18.20 -13.64
C ALA A 33 -14.47 -18.14 -12.33
N GLY A 34 -13.95 -17.37 -11.36
CA GLY A 34 -14.54 -17.24 -10.03
C GLY A 34 -15.85 -16.46 -10.01
N LEU A 35 -16.17 -15.87 -8.86
CA LEU A 35 -17.38 -15.06 -8.60
C LEU A 35 -17.49 -13.77 -9.45
N LEU A 36 -16.54 -13.55 -10.37
CA LEU A 36 -16.51 -12.41 -11.29
C LEU A 36 -16.25 -12.91 -12.73
N PRO A 37 -16.83 -12.26 -13.74
CA PRO A 37 -16.64 -12.63 -15.15
C PRO A 37 -15.17 -12.69 -15.60
N GLY A 38 -14.88 -13.50 -16.62
CA GLY A 38 -13.52 -13.70 -17.13
C GLY A 38 -12.85 -12.43 -17.66
N ASN A 39 -13.62 -11.48 -18.18
CA ASN A 39 -13.18 -10.17 -18.69
C ASN A 39 -13.00 -9.10 -17.59
N PHE A 40 -13.14 -9.48 -16.32
CA PHE A 40 -12.94 -8.57 -15.20
C PHE A 40 -11.46 -8.47 -14.80
N CYS A 41 -11.11 -7.45 -14.03
CA CYS A 41 -9.74 -7.21 -13.56
C CYS A 41 -9.13 -8.48 -12.93
N SER A 42 -7.96 -8.91 -13.42
CA SER A 42 -7.25 -10.11 -12.95
C SER A 42 -6.92 -10.04 -11.46
N TYR A 43 -6.51 -8.88 -10.96
CA TYR A 43 -6.27 -8.67 -9.53
C TYR A 43 -7.55 -8.80 -8.69
N ALA A 44 -8.67 -8.21 -9.13
CA ALA A 44 -9.94 -8.31 -8.44
C ALA A 44 -10.45 -9.78 -8.37
N ARG A 45 -10.30 -10.52 -9.46
CA ARG A 45 -10.60 -11.96 -9.50
C ARG A 45 -9.72 -12.75 -8.53
N ALA A 46 -8.42 -12.44 -8.46
CA ALA A 46 -7.49 -13.08 -7.55
C ALA A 46 -7.83 -12.78 -6.08
N CYS A 47 -8.19 -11.53 -5.74
CA CYS A 47 -8.62 -11.14 -4.39
C CYS A 47 -9.89 -11.84 -3.88
N LEU A 48 -10.72 -12.39 -4.79
CA LEU A 48 -11.88 -13.21 -4.40
C LEU A 48 -11.57 -14.70 -4.32
N SER A 49 -10.60 -15.16 -5.12
CA SER A 49 -10.20 -16.57 -5.18
C SER A 49 -9.29 -16.95 -4.01
N PHE A 50 -8.53 -15.99 -3.50
CA PHE A 50 -7.69 -16.13 -2.33
C PHE A 50 -8.41 -15.55 -1.11
N ARG A 51 -8.65 -16.39 -0.10
CA ARG A 51 -9.30 -15.99 1.15
C ARG A 51 -8.50 -16.52 2.33
N GLU A 52 -8.08 -15.62 3.19
CA GLU A 52 -7.61 -15.93 4.54
C GLU A 52 -8.62 -15.38 5.56
N GLU A 53 -8.61 -15.92 6.77
CA GLU A 53 -9.41 -15.44 7.90
C GLU A 53 -8.81 -14.14 8.47
N ALA A 54 -8.84 -13.07 7.67
CA ALA A 54 -8.42 -11.73 8.05
C ALA A 54 -9.48 -10.70 7.61
N PRO A 55 -9.79 -9.68 8.42
CA PRO A 55 -10.61 -8.56 7.99
C PRO A 55 -9.97 -7.81 6.82
N VAL A 56 -10.77 -7.28 5.90
CA VAL A 56 -10.26 -6.65 4.67
C VAL A 56 -10.83 -5.26 4.46
N VAL A 57 -9.94 -4.31 4.21
CA VAL A 57 -10.28 -2.95 3.79
C VAL A 57 -10.16 -2.84 2.28
N PHE A 58 -11.28 -2.55 1.64
CA PHE A 58 -11.38 -2.14 0.25
C PHE A 58 -11.38 -0.61 0.14
N ALA A 59 -11.11 -0.09 -1.06
CA ALA A 59 -11.32 1.31 -1.37
C ALA A 59 -12.21 1.45 -2.60
N SER A 60 -13.02 2.51 -2.67
CA SER A 60 -13.91 2.77 -3.82
C SER A 60 -13.16 3.32 -5.06
N CYS A 61 -11.87 3.02 -5.21
CA CYS A 61 -11.02 3.54 -6.29
C CYS A 61 -11.47 3.07 -7.68
N CYS A 62 -11.95 1.84 -7.83
CA CYS A 62 -12.51 1.30 -9.06
C CYS A 62 -13.72 0.39 -8.79
N ASP A 63 -14.57 0.18 -9.79
CA ASP A 63 -15.73 -0.69 -9.65
C ASP A 63 -15.36 -2.15 -9.42
N ALA A 64 -14.17 -2.57 -9.86
CA ALA A 64 -13.74 -3.94 -9.67
C ALA A 64 -13.57 -4.30 -8.18
N LEU A 65 -12.94 -3.43 -7.40
CA LEU A 65 -12.78 -3.63 -5.96
C LEU A 65 -14.08 -3.37 -5.18
N ARG A 66 -14.98 -2.51 -5.69
CA ARG A 66 -16.34 -2.37 -5.12
C ARG A 66 -17.12 -3.68 -5.21
N ARG A 67 -17.06 -4.35 -6.38
CA ARG A 67 -17.67 -5.68 -6.54
C ARG A 67 -17.02 -6.74 -5.66
N CYS A 68 -15.70 -6.70 -5.46
CA CYS A 68 -15.05 -7.59 -4.49
C CYS A 68 -15.59 -7.38 -3.07
N TYR A 69 -15.74 -6.13 -2.64
CA TYR A 69 -16.34 -5.80 -1.34
C TYR A 69 -17.76 -6.36 -1.21
N ASP A 70 -18.62 -6.14 -2.21
CA ASP A 70 -20.00 -6.63 -2.19
C ASP A 70 -20.06 -8.16 -2.03
N VAL A 71 -19.23 -8.87 -2.80
CA VAL A 71 -19.15 -10.34 -2.78
C VAL A 71 -18.61 -10.86 -1.45
N ARG A 72 -17.56 -10.26 -0.88
CA ARG A 72 -17.01 -10.68 0.43
C ARG A 72 -17.97 -10.36 1.57
N ARG A 73 -18.63 -9.20 1.53
CA ARG A 73 -19.66 -8.83 2.50
C ARG A 73 -20.85 -9.80 2.48
N ALA A 74 -21.34 -10.16 1.29
CA ALA A 74 -22.43 -11.12 1.15
C ALA A 74 -22.06 -12.53 1.66
N ALA A 75 -20.77 -12.87 1.63
CA ALA A 75 -20.25 -14.12 2.20
C ALA A 75 -20.07 -14.08 3.73
N GLY A 76 -20.31 -12.94 4.38
CA GLY A 76 -20.17 -12.79 5.83
C GLY A 76 -18.76 -12.40 6.30
N ASP A 77 -17.84 -12.08 5.39
CA ASP A 77 -16.50 -11.64 5.75
C ASP A 77 -16.54 -10.28 6.48
N ALA A 78 -15.63 -10.09 7.44
CA ALA A 78 -15.39 -8.80 8.06
C ALA A 78 -14.71 -7.85 7.06
N VAL A 79 -15.50 -7.01 6.38
CA VAL A 79 -14.99 -6.10 5.36
C VAL A 79 -15.44 -4.65 5.56
N PHE A 80 -14.55 -3.72 5.22
CA PHE A 80 -14.84 -2.29 5.16
C PHE A 80 -14.55 -1.77 3.75
N ILE A 81 -15.28 -0.75 3.30
CA ILE A 81 -14.95 -0.02 2.08
C ILE A 81 -14.72 1.45 2.40
N LEU A 82 -13.49 1.91 2.18
CA LEU A 82 -13.13 3.31 2.30
C LEU A 82 -13.61 4.05 1.06
N ASP A 83 -14.60 4.93 1.21
CA ASP A 83 -15.09 5.73 0.09
C ASP A 83 -14.12 6.89 -0.19
N LEU A 84 -13.51 6.89 -1.36
CA LEU A 84 -12.55 7.91 -1.78
C LEU A 84 -13.29 9.06 -2.48
N PRO A 85 -13.02 10.33 -2.11
CA PRO A 85 -13.55 11.46 -2.87
C PRO A 85 -12.95 11.47 -4.29
N ARG A 86 -13.71 11.99 -5.26
CA ARG A 86 -13.24 12.13 -6.66
C ARG A 86 -12.55 13.46 -6.93
N GLN A 87 -12.69 14.41 -6.00
CA GLN A 87 -12.08 15.73 -6.06
C GLN A 87 -11.37 16.00 -4.73
N ALA A 88 -10.28 16.75 -4.78
CA ALA A 88 -9.48 17.14 -3.61
C ALA A 88 -9.80 18.58 -3.16
N ASP A 89 -11.07 18.99 -3.31
CA ASP A 89 -11.58 20.26 -2.80
C ASP A 89 -11.88 20.20 -1.29
N SER A 90 -12.26 21.33 -0.68
CA SER A 90 -12.54 21.40 0.77
C SER A 90 -13.61 20.40 1.19
N ALA A 91 -14.66 20.24 0.39
CA ALA A 91 -15.72 19.25 0.60
C ALA A 91 -15.21 17.81 0.53
N GLY A 92 -14.35 17.49 -0.45
CA GLY A 92 -13.71 16.19 -0.59
C GLY A 92 -12.81 15.85 0.59
N VAL A 93 -12.04 16.81 1.11
CA VAL A 93 -11.21 16.65 2.32
C VAL A 93 -12.07 16.34 3.54
N LEU A 94 -13.15 17.10 3.77
CA LEU A 94 -14.06 16.87 4.89
C LEU A 94 -14.75 15.50 4.79
N ARG A 95 -15.22 15.13 3.59
CA ARG A 95 -15.82 13.81 3.36
C ARG A 95 -14.82 12.69 3.63
N TYR A 96 -13.58 12.85 3.15
CA TYR A 96 -12.55 11.83 3.37
C TYR A 96 -12.21 11.68 4.85
N ARG A 97 -12.07 12.79 5.60
CA ARG A 97 -11.92 12.76 7.06
C ARG A 97 -13.01 11.92 7.73
N ASP A 98 -14.27 12.11 7.34
CA ASP A 98 -15.38 11.38 7.94
C ASP A 98 -15.34 9.88 7.61
N GLU A 99 -14.92 9.52 6.40
CA GLU A 99 -14.68 8.12 6.00
C GLU A 99 -13.52 7.48 6.78
N LEU A 100 -12.46 8.24 7.07
CA LEU A 100 -11.35 7.79 7.92
C LEU A 100 -11.79 7.55 9.37
N ILE A 101 -12.66 8.42 9.92
CA ILE A 101 -13.24 8.25 11.25
C ILE A 101 -14.09 6.97 11.30
N LYS A 102 -14.93 6.72 10.29
CA LYS A 102 -15.72 5.48 10.18
C LYS A 102 -14.83 4.24 10.11
N MET A 103 -13.75 4.31 9.36
CA MET A 103 -12.78 3.21 9.28
C MET A 103 -12.15 2.94 10.65
N GLY A 104 -11.76 3.99 11.39
CA GLY A 104 -11.23 3.88 12.75
C GLY A 104 -12.21 3.24 13.72
N GLN A 105 -13.49 3.60 13.64
CA GLN A 105 -14.57 2.98 14.44
C GLN A 105 -14.76 1.51 14.10
N TRP A 106 -14.81 1.16 12.81
CA TRP A 106 -14.90 -0.23 12.38
C TRP A 106 -13.71 -1.08 12.86
N LEU A 107 -12.49 -0.53 12.84
CA LEU A 107 -11.31 -1.20 13.37
C LEU A 107 -11.38 -1.37 14.89
N GLN A 108 -11.91 -0.38 15.61
CA GLN A 108 -12.13 -0.46 17.06
C GLN A 108 -13.15 -1.55 17.40
N ASP A 109 -14.20 -1.74 16.60
CA ASP A 109 -15.18 -2.82 16.84
C ASP A 109 -14.54 -4.21 16.70
N LEU A 110 -13.50 -4.36 15.85
CA LEU A 110 -12.77 -5.61 15.68
C LEU A 110 -11.81 -5.93 16.83
N THR A 111 -11.27 -4.91 17.52
CA THR A 111 -10.19 -5.09 18.52
C THR A 111 -10.58 -4.68 19.93
N THR A 112 -11.71 -3.99 20.09
CA THR A 112 -12.11 -3.22 21.28
C THR A 112 -11.15 -2.11 21.69
N ARG A 113 -10.15 -1.81 20.85
CA ARG A 113 -9.11 -0.80 21.12
C ARG A 113 -9.37 0.46 20.29
N PRO A 114 -9.55 1.64 20.91
CA PRO A 114 -9.72 2.87 20.16
C PRO A 114 -8.42 3.29 19.46
N VAL A 115 -8.58 3.97 18.32
CA VAL A 115 -7.48 4.69 17.64
C VAL A 115 -7.18 5.96 18.44
N SER A 116 -6.20 5.90 19.35
CA SER A 116 -5.78 7.07 20.15
C SER A 116 -4.87 8.01 19.35
N GLU A 117 -4.83 9.28 19.74
CA GLU A 117 -3.96 10.29 19.13
C GLU A 117 -2.48 9.89 19.23
N GLU A 118 -2.03 9.39 20.38
CA GLU A 118 -0.65 8.92 20.57
C GLU A 118 -0.36 7.64 19.78
N GLY A 119 -1.34 6.74 19.67
CA GLY A 119 -1.25 5.54 18.84
C GLY A 119 -1.09 5.89 17.37
N LEU A 120 -1.88 6.84 16.88
CA LEU A 120 -1.81 7.34 15.52
C LEU A 120 -0.49 8.07 15.25
N ALA A 121 -0.04 8.93 16.16
CA ALA A 121 1.25 9.61 16.05
C ALA A 121 2.41 8.61 15.93
N ARG A 122 2.44 7.56 16.77
CA ARG A 122 3.45 6.49 16.66
C ARG A 122 3.35 5.75 15.33
N ALA A 123 2.15 5.38 14.90
CA ALA A 123 1.94 4.68 13.64
C ALA A 123 2.40 5.49 12.42
N ILE A 124 2.14 6.81 12.42
CA ILE A 124 2.64 7.74 11.41
C ILE A 124 4.17 7.73 11.38
N GLN A 125 4.84 7.79 12.52
CA GLN A 125 6.32 7.75 12.56
C GLN A 125 6.87 6.42 12.04
N THR A 126 6.24 5.29 12.40
CA THR A 126 6.61 3.97 11.87
C THR A 126 6.51 3.94 10.36
N TYR A 127 5.38 4.36 9.79
CA TYR A 127 5.23 4.34 8.34
C TYR A 127 6.11 5.35 7.63
N ARG A 128 6.31 6.56 8.18
CA ARG A 128 7.31 7.53 7.68
C ARG A 128 8.69 6.89 7.56
N ARG A 129 9.12 6.14 8.58
CA ARG A 129 10.39 5.41 8.54
C ARG A 129 10.41 4.36 7.42
N ILE A 130 9.37 3.54 7.29
CA ILE A 130 9.24 2.55 6.21
C ILE A 130 9.34 3.24 4.84
N ARG A 131 8.66 4.37 4.61
CA ARG A 131 8.71 5.12 3.35
C ARG A 131 10.13 5.62 3.07
N SER A 132 10.78 6.21 4.08
CA SER A 132 12.14 6.75 3.99
C SER A 132 13.18 5.66 3.68
N GLU A 133 13.10 4.50 4.34
CA GLU A 133 14.00 3.37 4.09
C GLU A 133 13.83 2.81 2.67
N MET A 134 12.60 2.73 2.14
CA MET A 134 12.37 2.39 0.73
C MET A 134 12.94 3.42 -0.24
N ALA A 135 12.73 4.71 0.04
CA ALA A 135 13.28 5.79 -0.79
C ALA A 135 14.83 5.76 -0.81
N ALA A 136 15.46 5.46 0.32
CA ALA A 136 16.90 5.25 0.39
C ALA A 136 17.34 4.01 -0.41
N LEU A 137 16.61 2.90 -0.29
CA LEU A 137 16.90 1.68 -1.03
C LEU A 137 16.80 1.91 -2.54
N ARG A 138 15.79 2.65 -3.00
CA ARG A 138 15.60 3.02 -4.41
C ARG A 138 16.83 3.69 -5.02
N LYS A 139 17.46 4.60 -4.25
CA LYS A 139 18.67 5.33 -4.64
C LYS A 139 19.93 4.46 -4.66
N LEU A 140 19.99 3.42 -3.82
CA LEU A 140 21.18 2.59 -3.63
C LEU A 140 21.21 1.31 -4.47
N THR A 141 20.05 0.68 -4.73
CA THR A 141 20.02 -0.70 -5.24
C THR A 141 20.33 -0.84 -6.73
N GLY A 142 20.17 0.23 -7.54
CA GLY A 142 20.43 0.25 -9.00
C GLY A 142 19.53 -0.66 -9.86
N SER A 143 19.01 -1.74 -9.28
CA SER A 143 18.13 -2.76 -9.87
C SER A 143 16.67 -2.51 -9.47
N GLY A 144 15.81 -2.40 -10.49
CA GLY A 144 14.38 -2.25 -10.32
C GLY A 144 13.74 -3.53 -9.79
N SER A 145 14.18 -4.70 -10.27
CA SER A 145 13.68 -6.01 -9.83
C SER A 145 13.90 -6.23 -8.34
N LYS A 146 15.12 -5.99 -7.85
CA LYS A 146 15.44 -6.12 -6.42
C LYS A 146 14.67 -5.12 -5.54
N TYR A 147 14.54 -3.87 -6.00
CA TYR A 147 13.72 -2.88 -5.31
C TYR A 147 12.27 -3.37 -5.18
N TYR A 148 11.70 -3.88 -6.27
CA TYR A 148 10.32 -4.31 -6.34
C TYR A 148 10.03 -5.54 -5.48
N GLN A 149 10.95 -6.51 -5.45
CA GLN A 149 10.85 -7.67 -4.58
C GLN A 149 10.81 -7.27 -3.10
N VAL A 150 11.71 -6.36 -2.67
CA VAL A 150 11.72 -5.85 -1.30
C VAL A 150 10.45 -5.07 -0.98
N LEU A 151 9.97 -4.24 -1.92
CA LEU A 151 8.71 -3.51 -1.82
C LEU A 151 7.52 -4.45 -1.58
N ALA A 152 7.36 -5.46 -2.43
CA ALA A 152 6.26 -6.42 -2.33
C ALA A 152 6.32 -7.19 -1.00
N GLN A 153 7.50 -7.64 -0.58
CA GLN A 153 7.70 -8.32 0.70
C GLN A 153 7.36 -7.42 1.89
N ALA A 154 7.89 -6.19 1.93
CA ALA A 154 7.67 -5.24 3.01
C ALA A 154 6.19 -4.88 3.17
N LEU A 155 5.41 -4.90 2.09
CA LEU A 155 3.97 -4.64 2.13
C LEU A 155 3.14 -5.85 2.53
N ALA A 156 3.67 -7.07 2.42
CA ALA A 156 2.95 -8.30 2.73
C ALA A 156 3.09 -8.74 4.20
N VAL A 157 3.94 -8.09 4.99
CA VAL A 157 4.30 -8.46 6.37
C VAL A 157 3.97 -7.34 7.37
N SER A 158 4.16 -7.61 8.66
CA SER A 158 4.00 -6.58 9.70
C SER A 158 5.02 -5.43 9.57
N PRO A 159 4.74 -4.23 10.14
CA PRO A 159 5.68 -3.09 10.07
C PRO A 159 7.09 -3.40 10.60
N ASP A 160 7.20 -4.18 11.68
CA ASP A 160 8.49 -4.54 12.27
C ASP A 160 9.30 -5.47 11.36
N GLU A 161 8.63 -6.45 10.74
CA GLU A 161 9.23 -7.34 9.73
C GLU A 161 9.62 -6.56 8.47
N ALA A 162 8.78 -5.61 8.03
CA ALA A 162 9.06 -4.75 6.89
C ALA A 162 10.37 -3.95 7.10
N LEU A 163 10.54 -3.34 8.27
CA LEU A 163 11.77 -2.63 8.65
C LEU A 163 12.98 -3.58 8.72
N ALA A 164 12.82 -4.82 9.18
CA ALA A 164 13.90 -5.80 9.20
C ALA A 164 14.36 -6.19 7.78
N ILE A 165 13.41 -6.41 6.87
CA ILE A 165 13.67 -6.72 5.45
C ILE A 165 14.38 -5.53 4.78
N GLN A 166 13.89 -4.31 4.99
CA GLN A 166 14.48 -3.08 4.45
C GLN A 166 15.90 -2.86 4.95
N LYS A 167 16.13 -3.01 6.25
CA LYS A 167 17.47 -2.90 6.87
C LYS A 167 18.46 -3.87 6.25
N ARG A 168 18.07 -5.13 6.03
CA ARG A 168 18.90 -6.13 5.36
C ARG A 168 19.22 -5.71 3.92
N ALA A 169 18.19 -5.34 3.16
CA ALA A 169 18.34 -4.92 1.76
C ALA A 169 19.27 -3.70 1.61
N LEU A 170 19.13 -2.70 2.50
CA LEU A 170 19.99 -1.52 2.57
C LEU A 170 21.44 -1.89 2.91
N GLY A 171 21.65 -2.80 3.87
CA GLY A 171 22.98 -3.31 4.22
C GLY A 171 23.67 -3.97 3.02
N ASP A 172 22.95 -4.80 2.29
CA ASP A 172 23.45 -5.46 1.08
C ASP A 172 23.74 -4.46 -0.05
N ALA A 173 22.88 -3.46 -0.24
CA ALA A 173 23.07 -2.42 -1.24
C ALA A 173 24.31 -1.56 -0.94
N ARG A 174 24.55 -1.21 0.33
CA ARG A 174 25.75 -0.46 0.76
C ARG A 174 27.04 -1.25 0.56
N LYS A 175 27.06 -2.56 0.88
CA LYS A 175 28.24 -3.42 0.70
C LYS A 175 28.68 -3.55 -0.75
N LYS A 176 27.74 -3.49 -1.70
CA LYS A 176 28.03 -3.54 -3.14
C LYS A 176 28.57 -2.22 -3.70
N HIS A 177 29.29 -1.42 -2.89
CA HIS A 177 29.94 -0.16 -3.30
C HIS A 177 30.50 -0.27 -4.73
N GLY A 178 29.94 0.52 -5.65
CA GLY A 178 30.55 0.74 -6.96
C GLY A 178 29.95 0.04 -8.18
N ARG A 179 28.67 -0.38 -8.21
CA ARG A 179 28.03 -0.70 -9.50
C ARG A 179 26.72 0.04 -9.80
N HIS A 180 26.90 1.06 -10.65
CA HIS A 180 26.17 1.41 -11.87
C HIS A 180 24.66 1.63 -11.76
N GLY A 181 24.26 2.91 -11.92
CA GLY A 181 23.04 3.22 -12.64
C GLY A 181 23.07 2.53 -14.01
N PRO A 182 21.90 2.23 -14.58
CA PRO A 182 21.80 1.36 -15.72
C PRO A 182 22.70 1.84 -16.88
N PRO A 183 23.49 0.98 -17.53
CA PRO A 183 24.33 1.35 -18.67
C PRO A 183 23.54 1.73 -19.93
N GLY A 184 22.20 1.83 -19.84
CA GLY A 184 21.28 2.00 -20.97
C GLY A 184 20.18 3.03 -20.70
N LYS A 185 19.25 3.16 -21.65
CA LYS A 185 18.12 4.10 -21.56
C LYS A 185 17.17 3.66 -20.44
N GLY A 186 16.98 4.52 -19.45
CA GLY A 186 16.00 4.31 -18.38
C GLY A 186 14.57 4.43 -18.91
N VAL A 187 13.69 3.52 -18.46
CA VAL A 187 12.27 3.53 -18.80
C VAL A 187 11.45 3.82 -17.56
N LEU A 188 10.44 4.69 -17.72
CA LEU A 188 9.35 4.83 -16.77
C LEU A 188 8.24 3.86 -17.19
N ILE A 189 7.72 3.12 -16.22
CA ILE A 189 6.54 2.28 -16.40
C ILE A 189 5.43 2.79 -15.50
N ALA A 190 4.20 2.86 -16.03
CA ALA A 190 3.05 3.40 -15.32
C ALA A 190 1.82 2.54 -15.59
N GLY A 191 0.91 2.47 -14.61
CA GLY A 191 -0.31 1.69 -14.74
C GLY A 191 -1.05 1.46 -13.43
N THR A 192 -1.56 0.24 -13.25
CA THR A 192 -2.37 -0.14 -12.09
C THR A 192 -1.54 -0.87 -11.03
N ILE A 193 -1.90 -2.09 -10.65
CA ILE A 193 -1.12 -2.96 -9.78
C ILE A 193 -0.38 -4.00 -10.63
N LEU A 194 0.88 -4.26 -10.29
CA LEU A 194 1.73 -5.23 -10.97
C LEU A 194 2.30 -6.22 -9.93
N PRO A 195 1.51 -7.17 -9.43
CA PRO A 195 1.91 -7.97 -8.27
C PRO A 195 3.10 -8.91 -8.55
N ASP A 196 3.41 -9.15 -9.81
CA ASP A 196 4.48 -10.04 -10.25
C ASP A 196 5.81 -9.27 -10.41
N PRO A 197 6.83 -9.52 -9.55
CA PRO A 197 8.14 -8.91 -9.68
C PRO A 197 8.94 -9.42 -10.89
N ASP A 198 8.63 -10.59 -11.45
CA ASP A 198 9.44 -11.23 -12.49
C ASP A 198 9.44 -10.46 -13.80
N ILE A 199 8.40 -9.64 -14.02
CA ILE A 199 8.37 -8.72 -15.16
C ILE A 199 9.53 -7.71 -15.12
N PHE A 200 9.98 -7.28 -13.94
CA PHE A 200 11.15 -6.40 -13.82
C PHE A 200 12.44 -7.13 -14.17
N THR A 201 12.54 -8.42 -13.82
CA THR A 201 13.66 -9.28 -14.23
C THR A 201 13.72 -9.40 -15.74
N LEU A 202 12.58 -9.65 -16.41
CA LEU A 202 12.50 -9.74 -17.86
C LEU A 202 12.98 -8.46 -18.56
N PHE A 203 12.61 -7.28 -18.06
CA PHE A 203 13.11 -6.02 -18.61
C PHE A 203 14.63 -5.90 -18.45
N GLU A 204 15.17 -6.21 -17.27
CA GLU A 204 16.60 -6.14 -16.99
C GLU A 204 17.41 -7.12 -17.87
N GLU A 205 16.87 -8.32 -18.15
CA GLU A 205 17.48 -9.32 -19.03
C GLU A 205 17.66 -8.85 -20.48
N VAL A 206 16.76 -8.01 -20.99
CA VAL A 206 16.85 -7.41 -22.33
C VAL A 206 17.55 -6.04 -22.34
N GLY A 207 18.19 -5.65 -21.22
CA GLY A 207 18.93 -4.39 -21.09
C GLY A 207 18.04 -3.15 -20.92
N VAL A 208 16.77 -3.32 -20.57
CA VAL A 208 15.83 -2.24 -20.24
C VAL A 208 15.80 -2.06 -18.73
N PHE A 209 16.02 -0.85 -18.26
CA PHE A 209 16.10 -0.58 -16.83
C PHE A 209 14.99 0.35 -16.38
N ILE A 210 14.17 -0.15 -15.45
CA ILE A 210 13.04 0.62 -14.91
C ILE A 210 13.56 1.63 -13.88
N ILE A 211 13.50 2.91 -14.25
CA ILE A 211 13.92 4.03 -13.40
C ILE A 211 12.75 4.63 -12.62
N HIS A 212 11.51 4.43 -13.06
CA HIS A 212 10.32 4.85 -12.35
C HIS A 212 9.20 3.82 -12.51
N ALA A 213 8.49 3.52 -11.43
CA ALA A 213 7.40 2.55 -11.40
C ALA A 213 6.14 3.16 -10.77
N ASP A 214 5.37 3.86 -11.60
CA ASP A 214 4.14 4.56 -11.21
C ASP A 214 2.94 3.60 -11.15
N PHE A 215 2.93 2.79 -10.08
CA PHE A 215 1.94 1.76 -9.80
C PHE A 215 1.45 1.82 -8.36
N CYS A 216 0.30 1.20 -8.09
CA CYS A 216 -0.24 1.06 -6.72
C CYS A 216 0.66 0.19 -5.82
N LEU A 217 1.31 -0.81 -6.40
CA LEU A 217 2.41 -1.54 -5.77
C LEU A 217 3.70 -0.95 -6.34
N GLY A 218 4.06 0.27 -5.95
CA GLY A 218 5.09 1.06 -6.60
C GLY A 218 5.29 2.40 -5.91
N GLU A 219 5.70 3.41 -6.66
CA GLU A 219 5.97 4.75 -6.13
C GLU A 219 4.72 5.40 -5.51
N ARG A 220 3.51 5.04 -5.96
CA ARG A 220 2.26 5.56 -5.36
C ARG A 220 2.02 5.09 -3.92
N PHE A 221 2.68 4.03 -3.46
CA PHE A 221 2.56 3.55 -2.08
C PHE A 221 3.48 4.30 -1.11
N PHE A 222 4.60 4.79 -1.65
CA PHE A 222 5.61 5.55 -0.91
C PHE A 222 5.81 6.92 -1.55
N PRO A 223 4.74 7.73 -1.65
CA PRO A 223 4.90 9.05 -2.21
C PRO A 223 5.83 9.85 -1.28
N ASP A 224 6.73 10.63 -1.88
CA ASP A 224 7.57 11.57 -1.16
C ASP A 224 6.71 12.75 -0.72
N VAL A 225 5.91 12.54 0.33
CA VAL A 225 4.96 13.52 0.83
C VAL A 225 5.55 14.16 2.07
N PHE A 226 5.71 15.47 2.02
CA PHE A 226 5.89 16.29 3.21
C PHE A 226 4.62 16.16 4.06
N ILE A 227 4.74 15.51 5.22
CA ILE A 227 3.67 15.49 6.21
C ILE A 227 4.07 16.53 7.27
N PRO A 228 3.33 17.64 7.41
CA PRO A 228 3.60 18.65 8.43
C PRO A 228 3.70 18.04 9.84
N ASP A 229 4.43 18.70 10.72
CA ASP A 229 4.43 18.34 12.14
C ASP A 229 3.16 18.89 12.79
N TYR A 230 2.17 18.03 12.96
CA TYR A 230 0.89 18.37 13.57
C TYR A 230 0.95 18.51 15.10
N SER A 231 2.13 18.37 15.73
CA SER A 231 2.28 18.62 17.16
C SER A 231 2.07 20.10 17.52
N ASN A 232 2.17 21.00 16.54
CA ASN A 232 1.91 22.43 16.71
C ASN A 232 0.64 22.83 15.94
N ARG A 233 -0.50 22.93 16.65
CA ARG A 233 -1.83 23.15 16.03
C ARG A 233 -1.97 24.50 15.31
N ASP A 234 -1.10 25.46 15.60
CA ASP A 234 -1.14 26.83 15.07
C ASP A 234 -0.58 26.95 13.64
N GLU A 235 0.12 25.94 13.12
CA GLU A 235 0.66 25.92 11.75
C GLU A 235 -0.21 25.14 10.75
N ASN A 236 -1.39 24.68 11.17
CA ASN A 236 -2.26 23.92 10.29
C ASN A 236 -2.79 24.79 9.15
N PRO A 237 -2.71 24.34 7.88
CA PRO A 237 -3.33 25.05 6.78
C PRO A 237 -4.83 25.19 7.08
N SER A 238 -5.30 26.43 7.13
CA SER A 238 -6.72 26.70 7.22
C SER A 238 -7.37 26.21 5.93
N PHE A 239 -8.02 25.05 6.00
CA PHE A 239 -8.98 24.68 4.97
C PHE A 239 -10.21 25.57 5.19
N SER A 240 -10.15 26.79 4.64
CA SER A 240 -11.31 27.67 4.56
C SER A 240 -12.43 26.95 3.82
N ALA A 241 -13.62 26.92 4.42
CA ALA A 241 -14.83 26.30 3.88
C ALA A 241 -15.18 26.85 2.49
#